data_AF-A0A2M6U5W3-F1
#
_entry.id   AF-A0A2M6U5W3-F1
#
_cell.length_a   1.000
_cell.length_b   1.000
_cell.length_c   1.000
_cell.angle_alpha   90.00
_cell.angle_beta   90.00
_cell.angle_gamma   90.00
#
_symmetry.space_group_name_H-M   'P 1'
#
loop_
_entity.id
_entity.type
_entity.pdbx_description
1 polymer ?
#
loop_
_entity_poly.entity_id
_entity_poly.type
_entity_poly.pdbx_seq_one_letter_code
_entity_poly.pdbx_strand_id
1 'polypeptide(L)'
;MSEVHTYASDVAFSPAVKSIQTRKGSREGYAHAEQRGWRTEVDENLAAFLADANSFYFATASADGQPYIQHRGGPKGFLKVLDKQTLAFTDYAGNRQYITQGNLSENPKAYIFVMDYTHRRRVKIWGEARVVEDDEALTTSLMPKGYRARPEQVILFKIAAWDTNCPQHIPQKFDAGDVAAALAARDARIAELEAEVAALKGEKGTAS
;
A
#
# COMPACT_ATOMS: atom_id res chain seq x y z
N MET A 1 21.99 11.96 -20.38
CA MET A 1 23.13 11.36 -19.65
C MET A 1 22.54 10.57 -18.51
N SER A 2 22.72 9.25 -18.47
CA SER A 2 22.26 8.44 -17.34
C SER A 2 23.01 8.89 -16.09
N GLU A 3 22.32 9.49 -15.13
CA GLU A 3 22.90 9.66 -13.79
C GLU A 3 23.29 8.27 -13.28
N VAL A 4 24.58 8.06 -13.02
CA VAL A 4 25.07 6.82 -12.44
C VAL A 4 24.57 6.82 -10.99
N HIS A 5 23.56 6.01 -10.71
CA HIS A 5 23.10 5.75 -9.36
C HIS A 5 24.18 4.94 -8.64
N THR A 6 24.84 5.56 -7.66
CA THR A 6 25.87 4.91 -6.84
C THR A 6 25.22 4.13 -5.71
N TYR A 7 24.09 4.62 -5.18
CA TYR A 7 23.31 3.97 -4.13
C TYR A 7 21.85 3.84 -4.55
N ALA A 8 21.17 2.78 -4.09
CA ALA A 8 19.73 2.63 -4.31
C ALA A 8 18.90 3.81 -3.76
N SER A 9 19.40 4.47 -2.72
CA SER A 9 18.83 5.71 -2.15
C SER A 9 18.82 6.88 -3.13
N ASP A 10 19.63 6.88 -4.18
CA ASP A 10 19.73 7.99 -5.14
C ASP A 10 18.41 8.23 -5.88
N VAL A 11 17.51 7.23 -5.89
CA VAL A 11 16.13 7.38 -6.35
C VAL A 11 15.33 8.43 -5.56
N ALA A 12 15.72 8.70 -4.31
CA ALA A 12 15.11 9.68 -3.43
C ALA A 12 16.09 10.79 -3.02
N PHE A 13 17.39 10.49 -2.91
CA PHE A 13 18.44 11.40 -2.46
C PHE A 13 19.20 11.97 -3.66
N SER A 14 18.51 12.78 -4.47
CA SER A 14 19.14 13.54 -5.56
C SER A 14 20.27 14.44 -5.05
N PRO A 15 21.16 14.95 -5.92
CA PRO A 15 22.20 15.91 -5.53
C PRO A 15 21.64 17.12 -4.75
N ALA A 16 20.47 17.62 -5.14
CA ALA A 16 19.79 18.70 -4.44
C ALA A 16 19.35 18.29 -3.02
N VAL A 17 18.79 17.09 -2.86
CA VAL A 17 18.41 16.55 -1.53
C VAL A 17 19.64 16.40 -0.65
N LYS A 18 20.73 15.82 -1.16
CA LYS A 18 21.99 15.66 -0.43
C LYS A 18 22.57 17.01 -0.01
N SER A 19 22.53 18.02 -0.89
CA SER A 19 22.94 19.40 -0.57
C SER A 19 22.10 19.99 0.57
N ILE A 20 20.77 19.79 0.55
CA ILE A 20 19.88 20.24 1.63
C ILE A 20 20.19 19.51 2.95
N GLN A 21 20.42 18.19 2.91
CA GLN A 21 20.82 17.41 4.08
C GLN A 21 22.11 17.96 4.70
N THR A 22 23.09 18.34 3.88
CA THR A 22 24.35 18.94 4.35
C THR A 22 24.06 20.28 5.03
N ARG A 23 23.34 21.18 4.34
CA ARG A 23 22.98 22.50 4.87
C ARG A 23 22.18 22.42 6.17
N LYS A 24 21.35 21.38 6.34
CA LYS A 24 20.51 21.16 7.52
C LYS A 24 21.13 20.19 8.55
N GLY A 25 22.38 19.77 8.37
CA GLY A 25 23.13 18.98 9.36
C GLY A 25 22.74 17.50 9.49
N SER A 26 22.01 16.92 8.53
CA SER A 26 21.60 15.50 8.58
C SER A 26 22.38 14.60 7.63
N ARG A 27 23.30 15.15 6.83
CA ARG A 27 23.97 14.41 5.75
C ARG A 27 24.81 13.24 6.23
N GLU A 28 25.58 13.42 7.30
CA GLU A 28 26.45 12.36 7.83
C GLU A 28 25.65 11.12 8.24
N GLY A 29 24.56 11.33 8.98
CA GLY A 29 23.66 10.24 9.38
C GLY A 29 23.05 9.50 8.19
N TYR A 30 22.59 10.23 7.16
CA TYR A 30 22.05 9.59 5.96
C TYR A 30 23.12 8.95 5.08
N ALA A 31 24.33 9.49 5.00
CA ALA A 31 25.43 8.88 4.26
C ALA A 31 25.82 7.51 4.85
N HIS A 32 25.85 7.38 6.18
CA HIS A 32 26.04 6.09 6.84
C HIS A 32 24.89 5.11 6.56
N ALA A 33 23.65 5.60 6.52
CA ALA A 33 22.49 4.77 6.17
C ALA A 33 22.58 4.27 4.71
N GLU A 34 23.05 5.10 3.77
CA GLU A 34 23.23 4.71 2.37
C GLU A 34 24.29 3.61 2.22
N GLN A 35 25.38 3.67 2.98
CA GLN A 35 26.43 2.64 2.98
C GLN A 35 25.94 1.27 3.49
N ARG A 36 24.93 1.26 4.39
CA ARG A 36 24.29 0.01 4.86
C ARG A 36 23.35 -0.62 3.83
N GLY A 37 23.07 0.10 2.74
CA GLY A 37 22.14 -0.32 1.71
C GLY A 37 20.69 0.06 2.03
N TRP A 38 20.01 0.62 1.05
CA TRP A 38 18.55 0.74 1.07
C TRP A 38 17.91 -0.58 0.69
N ARG A 39 16.67 -0.81 1.15
CA ARG A 39 15.95 -2.03 0.83
C ARG A 39 15.51 -1.99 -0.63
N THR A 40 15.93 -2.98 -1.41
CA THR A 40 15.61 -3.09 -2.85
C THR A 40 14.80 -4.35 -3.17
N GLU A 41 14.73 -5.29 -2.23
CA GLU A 41 13.96 -6.52 -2.35
C GLU A 41 12.81 -6.58 -1.35
N VAL A 42 11.75 -7.29 -1.72
CA VAL A 42 10.64 -7.63 -0.84
C VAL A 42 11.12 -8.64 0.19
N ASP A 43 11.20 -8.19 1.43
CA ASP A 43 11.40 -9.05 2.59
C ASP A 43 10.05 -9.58 3.13
N GLU A 44 10.12 -10.48 4.11
CA GLU A 44 8.93 -11.09 4.72
C GLU A 44 8.00 -10.04 5.36
N ASN A 45 8.56 -8.96 5.92
CA ASN A 45 7.79 -7.90 6.56
C ASN A 45 7.01 -7.08 5.52
N LEU A 46 7.65 -6.74 4.40
CA LEU A 46 7.00 -6.05 3.30
C LEU A 46 5.95 -6.95 2.65
N ALA A 47 6.25 -8.22 2.42
CA ALA A 47 5.29 -9.17 1.86
C ALA A 47 4.03 -9.28 2.72
N ALA A 48 4.18 -9.45 4.04
CA ALA A 48 3.06 -9.49 4.98
C ALA A 48 2.26 -8.17 4.99
N PHE A 49 2.96 -7.04 4.99
CA PHE A 49 2.33 -5.72 4.94
C PHE A 49 1.51 -5.50 3.66
N LEU A 50 2.04 -5.89 2.50
CA LEU A 50 1.32 -5.76 1.22
C LEU A 50 0.15 -6.75 1.10
N ALA A 51 0.27 -7.94 1.70
CA ALA A 51 -0.81 -8.92 1.75
C ALA A 51 -2.04 -8.42 2.51
N ASP A 52 -1.85 -7.57 3.52
CA ASP A 52 -2.94 -6.96 4.29
C ASP A 52 -3.51 -5.69 3.64
N ALA A 53 -2.84 -5.13 2.63
CA ALA A 53 -3.27 -3.90 1.99
C ALA A 53 -4.52 -4.13 1.11
N ASN A 54 -5.56 -3.33 1.35
CA ASN A 54 -6.78 -3.23 0.54
C ASN A 54 -6.84 -1.92 -0.27
N SER A 55 -5.84 -1.05 -0.11
CA SER A 55 -5.75 0.26 -0.74
C SER A 55 -4.29 0.71 -0.84
N PHE A 56 -3.94 1.37 -1.94
CA PHE A 56 -2.70 2.12 -2.07
C PHE A 56 -2.88 3.30 -3.03
N TYR A 57 -1.89 4.19 -3.07
CA TYR A 57 -1.80 5.26 -4.04
C TYR A 57 -0.70 4.96 -5.04
N PHE A 58 -1.04 5.07 -6.32
CA PHE A 58 -0.12 4.83 -7.42
C PHE A 58 0.17 6.14 -8.13
N ALA A 59 1.43 6.54 -8.15
CA ALA A 59 1.87 7.72 -8.86
C ALA A 59 2.68 7.36 -10.11
N THR A 60 2.47 8.15 -11.15
CA THR A 60 3.20 8.13 -12.42
C THR A 60 3.46 9.57 -12.83
N ALA A 61 4.28 9.78 -13.85
CA ALA A 61 4.46 11.09 -14.46
C ALA A 61 4.59 10.95 -15.96
N SER A 62 4.18 11.96 -16.71
CA SER A 62 4.49 12.09 -18.14
C SER A 62 6.00 12.27 -18.36
N ALA A 63 6.42 12.30 -19.62
CA ALA A 63 7.81 12.47 -20.03
C ALA A 63 8.42 13.82 -19.59
N ASP A 64 7.60 14.89 -19.53
CA ASP A 64 8.01 16.21 -19.03
C ASP A 64 7.99 16.31 -17.49
N GLY A 65 7.54 15.26 -16.80
CA GLY A 65 7.55 15.18 -15.34
C GLY A 65 6.29 15.71 -14.66
N GLN A 66 5.19 15.96 -15.37
CA GLN A 66 3.91 16.31 -14.74
C GLN A 66 3.40 15.15 -13.89
N PRO A 67 3.29 15.30 -12.54
CA PRO A 67 2.88 14.20 -11.68
C PRO A 67 1.39 13.90 -11.80
N TYR A 68 1.06 12.62 -11.66
CA TYR A 68 -0.30 12.11 -11.56
C TYR A 68 -0.35 11.02 -10.48
N ILE A 69 -1.35 11.09 -9.60
CA ILE A 69 -1.56 10.09 -8.55
C ILE A 69 -3.02 9.63 -8.55
N GLN A 70 -3.22 8.33 -8.38
CA GLN A 70 -4.55 7.75 -8.22
C GLN A 70 -4.58 6.74 -7.08
N HIS A 71 -5.72 6.68 -6.41
CA HIS A 71 -6.04 5.62 -5.49
C HIS A 71 -6.35 4.32 -6.25
N ARG A 72 -5.76 3.22 -5.80
CA ARG A 72 -6.05 1.85 -6.25
C ARG A 72 -6.57 1.07 -5.04
N GLY A 73 -7.75 0.46 -5.18
CA GLY A 73 -8.39 -0.30 -4.10
C GLY A 73 -8.84 -1.66 -4.59
N GLY A 74 -8.90 -2.62 -3.66
CA GLY A 74 -9.34 -3.98 -3.91
C GLY A 74 -9.41 -4.79 -2.62
N PRO A 75 -9.77 -6.08 -2.71
CA PRO A 75 -9.66 -6.99 -1.57
C PRO A 75 -8.23 -7.05 -1.03
N LYS A 76 -8.07 -7.39 0.26
CA LYS A 76 -6.73 -7.54 0.87
C LYS A 76 -5.84 -8.45 0.02
N GLY A 77 -4.63 -7.98 -0.26
CA GLY A 77 -3.63 -8.72 -1.04
C GLY A 77 -3.90 -8.70 -2.54
N PHE A 78 -4.64 -7.72 -3.07
CA PHE A 78 -4.78 -7.49 -4.51
C PHE A 78 -3.47 -6.96 -5.15
N LEU A 79 -2.60 -6.31 -4.37
CA LEU A 79 -1.23 -6.02 -4.75
C LEU A 79 -0.38 -7.27 -4.48
N LYS A 80 -0.03 -7.99 -5.53
CA LYS A 80 0.71 -9.25 -5.49
C LYS A 80 2.21 -9.02 -5.51
N VAL A 81 2.94 -9.84 -4.76
CA VAL A 81 4.38 -10.01 -4.89
C VAL A 81 4.62 -11.19 -5.85
N LEU A 82 5.20 -10.93 -7.01
CA LEU A 82 5.52 -11.99 -7.99
C LEU A 82 6.87 -12.63 -7.69
N ASP A 83 7.84 -11.81 -7.29
CA ASP A 83 9.18 -12.23 -6.91
C ASP A 83 9.79 -11.19 -5.95
N LYS A 84 11.07 -11.34 -5.62
CA LYS A 84 11.78 -10.46 -4.69
C LYS A 84 11.85 -8.99 -5.13
N GLN A 85 11.64 -8.65 -6.39
CA GLN A 85 11.72 -7.27 -6.89
C GLN A 85 10.53 -6.85 -7.75
N THR A 86 9.56 -7.74 -7.98
CA THR A 86 8.42 -7.46 -8.84
C THR A 86 7.11 -7.54 -8.06
N LEU A 87 6.36 -6.45 -8.09
CA LEU A 87 4.98 -6.39 -7.67
C LEU A 87 4.06 -6.39 -8.90
N ALA A 88 2.83 -6.83 -8.73
CA ALA A 88 1.82 -6.80 -9.78
C ALA A 88 0.43 -6.55 -9.22
N PHE A 89 -0.42 -5.88 -9.99
CA PHE A 89 -1.84 -5.78 -9.68
C PHE A 89 -2.65 -5.67 -10.97
N THR A 90 -3.86 -6.21 -10.94
CA THR A 90 -4.83 -5.99 -12.01
C THR A 90 -5.38 -4.58 -11.92
N ASP A 91 -5.30 -3.83 -13.01
CA ASP A 91 -6.02 -2.58 -13.19
C ASP A 91 -7.43 -2.89 -13.71
N TYR A 92 -8.44 -2.32 -13.05
CA TYR A 92 -9.84 -2.60 -13.33
C TYR A 92 -10.42 -1.57 -14.29
N ALA A 93 -11.42 -1.98 -15.08
CA ALA A 93 -12.13 -1.09 -15.98
C ALA A 93 -12.74 0.09 -15.20
N GLY A 94 -12.38 1.30 -15.60
CA GLY A 94 -12.77 2.55 -14.92
C GLY A 94 -13.36 3.58 -15.88
N ASN A 95 -13.10 4.86 -15.60
CA ASN A 95 -13.58 6.01 -16.37
C ASN A 95 -12.87 6.23 -17.72
N ARG A 96 -11.93 5.34 -18.09
CA ARG A 96 -11.21 5.34 -19.37
C ARG A 96 -10.41 6.61 -19.67
N GLN A 97 -9.89 7.28 -18.64
CA GLN A 97 -8.97 8.40 -18.84
C GLN A 97 -7.58 7.96 -19.35
N TYR A 98 -7.18 6.71 -19.07
CA TYR A 98 -5.91 6.10 -19.48
C TYR A 98 -4.63 6.90 -19.17
N ILE A 99 -4.69 7.88 -18.26
CA ILE A 99 -3.53 8.74 -17.92
C ILE A 99 -2.35 7.90 -17.42
N THR A 100 -2.58 6.93 -16.54
CA THR A 100 -1.51 6.02 -16.07
C THR A 100 -0.87 5.26 -17.22
N GLN A 101 -1.66 4.71 -18.15
CA GLN A 101 -1.14 3.96 -19.30
C GLN A 101 -0.36 4.86 -20.25
N GLY A 102 -0.89 6.05 -20.56
CA GLY A 102 -0.21 7.07 -21.36
C GLY A 102 1.13 7.47 -20.74
N ASN A 103 1.15 7.84 -19.46
CA ASN A 103 2.38 8.18 -18.74
C ASN A 103 3.41 7.04 -18.80
N LEU A 104 3.02 5.80 -18.51
CA LEU A 104 3.93 4.66 -18.51
C LEU A 104 4.45 4.28 -19.90
N SER A 105 3.76 4.68 -20.96
CA SER A 105 4.24 4.46 -22.34
C SER A 105 5.45 5.31 -22.72
N GLU A 106 5.64 6.46 -22.05
CA GLU A 106 6.71 7.42 -22.32
C GLU A 106 7.68 7.62 -21.14
N ASN A 107 7.26 7.27 -19.93
CA ASN A 107 8.05 7.40 -18.70
C ASN A 107 7.74 6.23 -17.75
N PRO A 108 8.65 5.25 -17.61
CA PRO A 108 8.39 4.07 -16.79
C PRO A 108 8.40 4.38 -15.28
N LYS A 109 8.86 5.55 -14.84
CA LYS A 109 9.02 5.85 -13.42
C LYS A 109 7.67 5.89 -12.72
N ALA A 110 7.55 5.11 -11.64
CA ALA A 110 6.34 5.00 -10.87
C ALA A 110 6.63 4.92 -9.37
N TYR A 111 5.59 5.17 -8.58
CA TYR A 111 5.68 5.17 -7.13
C TYR A 111 4.44 4.55 -6.51
N ILE A 112 4.63 3.63 -5.57
CA ILE A 112 3.56 3.06 -4.76
C ILE A 112 3.69 3.60 -3.34
N PHE A 113 2.59 4.15 -2.83
CA PHE A 113 2.48 4.61 -1.46
C PHE A 113 1.34 3.88 -0.76
N VAL A 114 1.67 3.10 0.24
CA VAL A 114 0.70 2.25 0.96
C VAL A 114 0.56 2.76 2.38
N MET A 115 -0.69 2.92 2.82
CA MET A 115 -1.04 3.37 4.18
C MET A 115 -1.67 2.24 4.97
N ASP A 116 -1.22 2.07 6.20
CA ASP A 116 -1.87 1.24 7.22
C ASP A 116 -2.19 2.15 8.41
N TYR A 117 -3.41 2.68 8.41
CA TYR A 117 -3.86 3.61 9.45
C TYR A 117 -4.07 2.91 10.79
N THR A 118 -4.47 1.63 10.79
CA THR A 118 -4.72 0.84 12.01
C THR A 118 -3.46 0.75 12.86
N HIS A 119 -2.32 0.43 12.23
CA HIS A 119 -1.02 0.30 12.90
C HIS A 119 -0.13 1.55 12.76
N ARG A 120 -0.64 2.61 12.10
CA ARG A 120 0.08 3.86 11.83
C ARG A 120 1.39 3.64 11.08
N ARG A 121 1.37 2.76 10.08
CA ARG A 121 2.52 2.44 9.23
C ARG A 121 2.30 2.99 7.83
N ARG A 122 3.41 3.25 7.14
CA ARG A 122 3.41 3.58 5.71
C ARG A 122 4.63 3.01 5.03
N VAL A 123 4.43 2.55 3.81
CA VAL A 123 5.50 2.07 2.93
C VAL A 123 5.54 2.94 1.68
N LYS A 124 6.75 3.33 1.31
CA LYS A 124 7.11 4.10 0.13
C LYS A 124 7.92 3.22 -0.79
N ILE A 125 7.47 2.98 -2.02
CA ILE A 125 8.15 2.09 -2.96
C ILE A 125 8.39 2.86 -4.26
N TRP A 126 9.66 3.09 -4.58
CA TRP A 126 10.10 3.64 -5.86
C TRP A 126 10.41 2.52 -6.82
N GLY A 127 10.11 2.74 -8.10
CA GLY A 127 10.37 1.75 -9.11
C GLY A 127 9.99 2.19 -10.51
N GLU A 128 9.94 1.20 -11.38
CA GLU A 128 9.49 1.34 -12.74
C GLU A 128 8.28 0.45 -12.96
N ALA A 129 7.29 0.94 -13.69
CA ALA A 129 6.11 0.17 -14.03
C ALA A 129 5.91 0.09 -15.53
N ARG A 130 5.23 -0.98 -15.95
CA ARG A 130 4.74 -1.14 -17.31
C ARG A 130 3.38 -1.81 -17.32
N VAL A 131 2.63 -1.52 -18.37
CA VAL A 131 1.33 -2.13 -18.63
C VAL A 131 1.54 -3.44 -19.40
N VAL A 132 0.75 -4.45 -19.07
CA VAL A 132 0.62 -5.69 -19.82
C VAL A 132 -0.84 -5.81 -20.26
N GLU A 133 -1.03 -5.74 -21.57
CA GLU A 133 -2.31 -5.95 -22.25
C GLU A 133 -2.34 -7.37 -22.82
N ASP A 134 -3.55 -7.89 -23.09
CA ASP A 134 -3.79 -9.15 -23.80
C ASP A 134 -3.15 -10.42 -23.21
N ASP A 135 -2.83 -10.43 -21.91
CA ASP A 135 -2.37 -11.62 -21.18
C ASP A 135 -3.48 -12.11 -20.22
N GLU A 136 -4.39 -12.93 -20.75
CA GLU A 136 -5.53 -13.46 -19.99
C GLU A 136 -5.07 -14.37 -18.83
N ALA A 137 -3.99 -15.11 -19.02
CA ALA A 137 -3.47 -16.02 -18.00
C ALA A 137 -2.91 -15.24 -16.80
N LEU A 138 -2.07 -14.24 -17.06
CA LEU A 138 -1.54 -13.36 -16.01
C LEU A 138 -2.66 -12.60 -15.32
N THR A 139 -3.56 -11.99 -16.09
CA THR A 139 -4.72 -11.26 -15.57
C THR A 139 -5.55 -12.12 -14.63
N THR A 140 -5.90 -13.33 -15.05
CA THR A 140 -6.69 -14.28 -14.26
C THR A 140 -5.96 -14.70 -12.98
N SER A 141 -4.65 -14.95 -13.06
CA SER A 141 -3.83 -15.32 -11.88
C SER A 141 -3.77 -14.23 -10.82
N LEU A 142 -3.89 -12.97 -11.22
CA LEU A 142 -3.82 -11.80 -10.34
C LEU A 142 -5.19 -11.35 -9.81
N MET A 143 -6.28 -11.78 -10.46
CA MET A 143 -7.64 -11.43 -10.04
C MET A 143 -7.98 -12.00 -8.65
N PRO A 144 -8.41 -11.15 -7.70
CA PRO A 144 -8.85 -11.64 -6.40
C PRO A 144 -10.11 -12.53 -6.53
N LYS A 145 -10.12 -13.66 -5.82
CA LYS A 145 -11.23 -14.62 -5.87
C LYS A 145 -12.56 -13.95 -5.48
N GLY A 146 -13.59 -14.14 -6.31
CA GLY A 146 -14.94 -13.61 -6.05
C GLY A 146 -15.08 -12.10 -6.18
N TYR A 147 -14.03 -11.39 -6.64
CA TYR A 147 -14.11 -9.95 -6.84
C TYR A 147 -14.84 -9.61 -8.15
N ARG A 148 -15.85 -8.75 -8.05
CA ARG A 148 -16.78 -8.45 -9.16
C ARG A 148 -16.24 -7.43 -10.16
N ALA A 149 -15.07 -6.83 -9.90
CA ALA A 149 -14.50 -5.87 -10.82
C ALA A 149 -14.11 -6.53 -12.14
N ARG A 150 -14.31 -5.81 -13.24
CA ARG A 150 -13.88 -6.26 -14.56
C ARG A 150 -12.38 -5.95 -14.71
N PRO A 151 -11.52 -6.95 -14.97
CA PRO A 151 -10.12 -6.69 -15.30
C PRO A 151 -10.02 -5.95 -16.63
N GLU A 152 -9.08 -5.02 -16.73
CA GLU A 152 -8.73 -4.32 -17.98
C GLU A 152 -7.33 -4.72 -18.45
N GLN A 153 -6.35 -4.66 -17.55
CA GLN A 153 -4.94 -4.87 -17.85
C GLN A 153 -4.17 -5.19 -16.57
N VAL A 154 -2.89 -5.55 -16.68
CA VAL A 154 -2.01 -5.77 -15.53
C VAL A 154 -0.94 -4.69 -15.49
N ILE A 155 -0.68 -4.16 -14.30
CA ILE A 155 0.49 -3.33 -14.04
C ILE A 155 1.55 -4.20 -13.37
N LEU A 156 2.72 -4.28 -14.00
CA LEU A 156 3.92 -4.84 -13.40
C LEU A 156 4.79 -3.69 -12.89
N PHE A 157 5.26 -3.81 -11.65
CA PHE A 157 6.05 -2.80 -10.98
C PHE A 157 7.36 -3.43 -10.48
N LYS A 158 8.48 -3.00 -11.05
CA LYS A 158 9.82 -3.40 -10.63
C LYS A 158 10.34 -2.43 -9.58
N ILE A 159 10.67 -2.94 -8.41
CA ILE A 159 11.18 -2.17 -7.27
C ILE A 159 12.60 -1.71 -7.55
N ALA A 160 12.84 -0.40 -7.38
CA ALA A 160 14.17 0.18 -7.32
C ALA A 160 14.65 0.30 -5.87
N ALA A 161 13.78 0.81 -4.98
CA ALA A 161 14.02 0.85 -3.55
C ALA A 161 12.71 1.05 -2.79
N TRP A 162 12.69 0.75 -1.50
CA TRP A 162 11.59 1.06 -0.61
C TRP A 162 12.03 1.42 0.80
N ASP A 163 11.16 2.15 1.49
CA ASP A 163 11.42 2.65 2.84
C ASP A 163 10.14 2.75 3.67
N THR A 164 10.29 2.62 4.98
CA THR A 164 9.25 2.77 6.00
C THR A 164 9.56 3.97 6.88
N ASN A 165 8.59 4.87 7.05
CA ASN A 165 8.79 6.08 7.85
C ASN A 165 8.23 5.93 9.28
N CYS A 166 8.66 6.82 10.17
CA CYS A 166 8.15 7.01 11.54
C CYS A 166 6.61 7.15 11.59
N PRO A 167 5.92 6.52 12.57
CA PRO A 167 4.46 6.56 12.72
C PRO A 167 3.90 7.93 13.18
N GLN A 168 4.77 8.89 13.48
CA GLN A 168 4.37 10.22 13.97
C GLN A 168 3.38 10.89 13.01
N HIS A 169 2.37 11.52 13.61
CA HIS A 169 1.29 12.26 12.92
C HIS A 169 0.40 11.44 11.98
N ILE A 170 0.52 10.11 11.95
CA ILE A 170 -0.45 9.26 11.25
C ILE A 170 -1.66 9.07 12.16
N PRO A 171 -2.87 9.54 11.77
CA PRO A 171 -4.07 9.32 12.55
C PRO A 171 -4.40 7.83 12.56
N GLN A 172 -4.92 7.35 13.69
CA GLN A 172 -5.45 5.99 13.75
C GLN A 172 -6.84 5.96 13.13
N LYS A 173 -7.05 5.08 12.16
CA LYS A 173 -8.34 4.83 11.51
C LYS A 173 -8.54 3.34 11.39
N PHE A 174 -9.80 2.93 11.40
CA PHE A 174 -10.21 1.53 11.29
C PHE A 174 -11.13 1.37 10.08
N ASP A 175 -11.05 0.20 9.44
CA ASP A 175 -11.97 -0.15 8.37
C ASP A 175 -13.39 -0.31 8.93
N ALA A 176 -14.38 0.18 8.18
CA ALA A 176 -15.77 0.16 8.61
C ALA A 176 -16.27 -1.27 8.91
N GLY A 177 -15.77 -2.27 8.17
CA GLY A 177 -16.07 -3.68 8.40
C GLY A 177 -15.57 -4.19 9.75
N ASP A 178 -14.35 -3.82 10.14
CA ASP A 178 -13.77 -4.20 11.42
C ASP A 178 -14.53 -3.56 12.58
N VAL A 179 -14.90 -2.29 12.43
CA VAL A 179 -15.73 -1.56 13.42
C VAL A 179 -17.11 -2.21 13.54
N ALA A 180 -17.76 -2.53 12.43
CA ALA A 180 -19.07 -3.17 12.44
C ALA A 180 -19.03 -4.56 13.11
N ALA A 181 -17.99 -5.36 12.86
CA ALA A 181 -17.81 -6.65 13.49
C ALA A 181 -17.61 -6.53 15.02
N ALA A 182 -16.81 -5.56 15.46
CA ALA A 182 -16.60 -5.30 16.88
C ALA A 182 -17.89 -4.85 17.59
N LEU A 183 -18.69 -4.00 16.94
CA LEU A 183 -19.99 -3.57 17.45
C LEU A 183 -20.98 -4.74 17.54
N ALA A 184 -21.07 -5.57 16.50
CA ALA A 184 -21.95 -6.75 16.51
C ALA A 184 -21.59 -7.75 17.63
N ALA A 185 -20.30 -8.00 17.85
CA ALA A 185 -19.84 -8.85 18.94
C ALA A 185 -20.20 -8.26 20.32
N ARG A 186 -20.07 -6.95 20.48
CA ARG A 186 -20.46 -6.24 21.70
C ARG A 186 -21.97 -6.34 21.93
N ASP A 187 -22.79 -6.10 20.91
CA ASP A 187 -24.24 -6.11 21.01
C ASP A 187 -24.76 -7.51 21.37
N ALA A 188 -24.16 -8.57 20.81
CA ALA A 188 -24.47 -9.95 21.19
C ALA A 188 -24.19 -10.21 22.68
N ARG A 189 -23.08 -9.71 23.21
CA ARG A 189 -22.75 -9.84 24.64
C ARG A 189 -23.68 -9.03 25.53
N ILE A 190 -24.12 -7.86 25.08
CA ILE A 190 -25.10 -7.04 25.81
C ILE A 190 -26.42 -7.81 25.93
N ALA A 191 -26.93 -8.37 24.83
CA ALA A 191 -28.17 -9.14 24.84
C ALA A 191 -28.11 -10.36 25.77
N GLU A 192 -26.98 -11.07 25.79
CA GLU A 192 -26.75 -12.20 26.71
C GLU A 192 -26.80 -11.75 28.18
N LEU A 193 -26.09 -10.67 28.52
CA LEU A 193 -26.05 -10.13 29.88
C LEU A 193 -27.40 -9.56 30.31
N GLU A 194 -28.15 -8.92 29.41
CA GLU A 194 -29.50 -8.43 29.70
C GLU A 194 -30.47 -9.58 30.00
N ALA A 195 -30.36 -10.70 29.28
CA ALA A 195 -31.14 -11.90 29.55
C ALA A 195 -30.80 -12.52 30.92
N GLU A 196 -29.51 -12.60 31.28
CA GLU A 196 -29.06 -13.11 32.58
C GLU A 196 -29.55 -12.23 33.74
N VAL A 197 -29.43 -10.90 33.60
CA VAL A 197 -29.92 -9.94 34.60
C VAL A 197 -31.44 -10.05 34.76
N ALA A 198 -32.18 -10.24 33.68
CA ALA A 198 -33.64 -10.43 33.73
C ALA A 198 -34.01 -11.70 34.50
N ALA A 199 -33.30 -12.82 34.25
CA ALA A 199 -33.50 -14.08 34.97
C ALA A 199 -33.25 -13.94 36.48
N LEU A 200 -32.09 -13.39 36.86
CA LEU A 200 -31.71 -13.21 38.27
C LEU A 200 -32.66 -12.26 39.04
N LYS A 201 -33.21 -11.24 38.38
CA LYS A 201 -34.22 -10.36 38.97
C LYS A 201 -35.57 -11.07 39.15
N GLY A 202 -35.97 -11.92 38.21
CA GLY A 202 -37.18 -12.74 38.32
C GLY A 202 -37.12 -13.73 39.49
N GLU A 203 -35.96 -14.34 39.73
CA GLU A 203 -35.73 -15.26 40.85
C GLU A 203 -35.77 -14.55 42.21
N LYS A 204 -35.25 -13.33 42.32
CA LYS A 204 -35.32 -12.55 43.57
C LYS A 204 -36.72 -12.03 43.90
N GLY A 205 -37.56 -11.77 42.89
CA GLY A 205 -38.94 -11.30 43.07
C GLY A 205 -39.93 -12.39 43.48
N THR A 206 -39.57 -13.67 43.34
CA THR A 206 -40.40 -14.82 43.74
C THR A 206 -40.05 -15.38 45.11
N ALA A 207 -38.94 -14.91 45.71
CA ALA A 207 -38.44 -15.35 47.01
C ALA A 207 -38.74 -14.37 48.17
N SER A 208 -39.59 -13.36 47.96
CA SER A 208 -40.04 -12.39 48.97
C SER A 208 -41.56 -12.36 49.08
#